data_AF-A0A842RCQ8-F1
#
_entry.id   AF-A0A842RCQ8-F1
#
_cell.length_a   1.000
_cell.length_b   1.000
_cell.length_c   1.000
_cell.angle_alpha   90.00
_cell.angle_beta   90.00
_cell.angle_gamma   90.00
#
_symmetry.space_group_name_H-M   'P 1'
#
loop_
_entity.id
_entity.type
_entity.pdbx_description
1 polymer ?
#
loop_
_entity_poly.entity_id
_entity_poly.type
_entity_poly.pdbx_seq_one_letter_code
_entity_poly.pdbx_strand_id
1 'polypeptide(L)'
;MTNLVKNTIIKLDLDGEESFELFLERGWICKYLGLRITKAEVFTTKNGYHVYLHTKNTLPYERILLIESLLGDDYRRVLYNLLRVVMGCTDFDVLFQEKWQLTRLGKVKVSSREEYHPALSEGLEMVLDQELTEKVNVLAVGGEARSV
;
A
#
# COMPACT_ATOMS: atom_id res chain seq x y z
N MET A 1 -5.18 20.16 -12.17
CA MET A 1 -4.20 19.40 -12.99
C MET A 1 -3.95 18.10 -12.25
N THR A 2 -4.24 16.96 -12.86
CA THR A 2 -4.01 15.65 -12.22
C THR A 2 -2.56 15.26 -12.38
N ASN A 3 -1.82 15.15 -11.27
CA ASN A 3 -0.43 14.72 -11.27
C ASN A 3 -0.37 13.20 -11.38
N LEU A 4 0.06 12.72 -12.56
CA LEU A 4 0.19 11.29 -12.84
C LEU A 4 1.59 10.79 -12.50
N VAL A 5 1.67 9.69 -11.73
CA VAL A 5 2.93 9.04 -11.37
C VAL A 5 3.07 7.74 -12.15
N LYS A 6 4.16 7.59 -12.91
CA LYS A 6 4.51 6.31 -13.55
C LYS A 6 5.18 5.39 -12.52
N ASN A 7 4.95 4.08 -12.63
CA ASN A 7 5.50 3.06 -11.73
C ASN A 7 5.23 3.43 -10.26
N THR A 8 3.94 3.60 -9.94
CA THR A 8 3.51 4.10 -8.65
C THR A 8 3.83 3.07 -7.56
N ILE A 9 4.23 3.56 -6.38
CA ILE A 9 4.31 2.75 -5.16
C ILE A 9 3.14 3.18 -4.29
N ILE A 10 2.29 2.24 -3.89
CA ILE A 10 1.24 2.47 -2.89
C ILE A 10 1.86 2.12 -1.54
N LYS A 11 1.81 3.05 -0.59
CA LYS A 11 2.42 2.87 0.72
C LYS A 11 1.33 2.81 1.78
N LEU A 12 1.43 1.86 2.69
CA LEU A 12 0.45 1.66 3.77
C LEU A 12 1.18 1.69 5.10
N ASP A 13 0.67 2.48 6.05
CA ASP A 13 1.07 2.46 7.46
C ASP A 13 0.03 1.68 8.26
N LEU A 14 0.36 0.43 8.59
CA LEU A 14 -0.56 -0.51 9.25
C LEU A 14 -0.17 -0.62 10.72
N ASP A 15 -0.88 0.12 11.58
CA ASP A 15 -0.67 0.14 13.03
C ASP A 15 -1.16 -1.16 13.67
N GLY A 16 -0.23 -2.04 14.05
CA GLY A 16 -0.50 -3.32 14.71
C GLY A 16 -0.88 -4.47 13.78
N GLU A 17 -0.99 -5.66 14.37
CA GLU A 17 -1.35 -6.91 13.66
C GLU A 17 -2.78 -6.85 13.09
N GLU A 18 -3.74 -6.26 13.82
CA GLU A 18 -5.13 -6.14 13.36
C GLU A 18 -5.25 -5.35 12.05
N SER A 19 -4.47 -4.28 11.89
CA SER A 19 -4.44 -3.48 10.66
C SER A 19 -3.82 -4.26 9.50
N PHE A 20 -2.85 -5.12 9.77
CA PHE A 20 -2.25 -6.00 8.77
C PHE A 20 -3.21 -7.08 8.30
N GLU A 21 -3.92 -7.73 9.21
CA GLU A 21 -4.97 -8.70 8.87
C GLU A 21 -6.09 -8.06 8.06
N LEU A 22 -6.56 -6.87 8.46
CA LEU A 22 -7.55 -6.12 7.68
C LEU A 22 -7.07 -5.81 6.26
N PHE A 23 -5.80 -5.47 6.09
CA PHE A 23 -5.20 -5.28 4.79
C PHE A 23 -5.24 -6.56 3.94
N LEU A 24 -4.89 -7.72 4.53
CA LEU A 24 -4.96 -9.01 3.84
C LEU A 24 -6.39 -9.35 3.42
N GLU A 25 -7.37 -9.16 4.30
CA GLU A 25 -8.80 -9.35 4.00
C GLU A 25 -9.31 -8.44 2.87
N ARG A 26 -8.67 -7.28 2.68
CA ARG A 26 -9.03 -6.29 1.65
C ARG A 26 -8.14 -6.34 0.42
N GLY A 27 -7.15 -7.23 0.37
CA GLY A 27 -6.20 -7.35 -0.74
C GLY A 27 -6.87 -7.55 -2.11
N TRP A 28 -8.05 -8.18 -2.13
CA TRP A 28 -8.88 -8.34 -3.32
C TRP A 28 -9.24 -7.01 -4.01
N ILE A 29 -9.28 -5.89 -3.28
CA ILE A 29 -9.59 -4.56 -3.84
C ILE A 29 -8.58 -4.18 -4.94
N CYS A 30 -7.30 -4.54 -4.77
CA CYS A 30 -6.25 -4.28 -5.75
C CYS A 30 -6.62 -4.82 -7.15
N LYS A 31 -7.22 -6.01 -7.19
CA LYS A 31 -7.68 -6.65 -8.41
C LYS A 31 -8.81 -5.87 -9.08
N TYR A 32 -9.85 -5.50 -8.34
CA TYR A 32 -11.02 -4.80 -8.89
C TYR A 32 -10.69 -3.39 -9.35
N LEU A 33 -9.69 -2.76 -8.74
CA LEU A 33 -9.16 -1.47 -9.19
C LEU A 33 -8.19 -1.59 -10.37
N GLY A 34 -7.90 -2.81 -10.84
CA GLY A 34 -7.05 -3.09 -11.99
C GLY A 34 -5.56 -2.81 -11.73
N LEU A 35 -5.12 -2.96 -10.48
CA LEU A 35 -3.71 -2.75 -10.12
C LEU A 35 -2.86 -3.92 -10.59
N ARG A 36 -1.82 -3.60 -11.36
CA ARG A 36 -0.79 -4.56 -11.79
C ARG A 36 0.35 -4.49 -10.79
N ILE A 37 0.22 -5.25 -9.70
CA ILE A 37 1.25 -5.34 -8.66
C ILE A 37 2.42 -6.15 -9.22
N THR A 38 3.63 -5.63 -9.07
CA THR A 38 4.86 -6.28 -9.56
C THR A 38 5.79 -6.70 -8.44
N LYS A 39 5.63 -6.12 -7.27
CA LYS A 39 6.43 -6.39 -6.08
C LYS A 39 5.65 -5.94 -4.85
N ALA A 40 5.75 -6.68 -3.75
CA ALA A 40 5.27 -6.26 -2.45
C ALA A 40 6.42 -6.34 -1.44
N GLU A 41 6.66 -5.25 -0.71
CA GLU A 41 7.68 -5.21 0.33
C GLU A 41 7.00 -4.91 1.66
N VAL A 42 7.32 -5.72 2.67
CA VAL A 42 6.83 -5.56 4.03
C VAL A 42 8.00 -5.20 4.93
N PHE A 43 7.84 -4.12 5.69
CA PHE A 43 8.80 -3.70 6.71
C PHE A 43 8.12 -3.73 8.06
N THR A 44 8.73 -4.38 9.04
CA THR A 44 8.29 -4.30 10.43
C THR A 44 8.74 -2.99 11.04
N THR A 45 7.87 -2.38 11.83
CA THR A 45 8.19 -1.25 12.68
C THR A 45 8.01 -1.65 14.14
N LYS A 46 8.31 -0.73 15.06
CA LYS A 46 8.06 -0.98 16.49
C LYS A 46 6.58 -1.28 16.80
N ASN A 47 5.66 -0.73 16.03
CA ASN A 47 4.23 -0.74 16.36
C ASN A 47 3.35 -1.40 15.30
N GLY A 48 3.91 -1.93 14.21
CA GLY A 48 3.12 -2.42 13.09
C GLY A 48 3.95 -2.70 11.86
N TYR A 49 3.38 -2.45 10.69
CA TYR A 49 3.96 -2.80 9.40
C TYR A 49 3.84 -1.64 8.43
N HIS A 50 4.89 -1.41 7.66
CA HIS A 50 4.78 -0.64 6.44
C HIS A 50 4.76 -1.59 5.24
N VAL A 51 3.76 -1.44 4.38
CA VAL A 51 3.62 -2.24 3.17
C VAL A 51 3.76 -1.35 1.96
N TYR A 52 4.63 -1.76 1.04
CA TYR A 52 4.92 -1.04 -0.19
C TYR A 52 4.53 -1.92 -1.37
N LEU A 53 3.47 -1.53 -2.08
CA LEU A 53 3.01 -2.24 -3.27
C LEU A 53 3.47 -1.51 -4.52
N HIS A 54 4.42 -2.11 -5.24
CA HIS A 54 4.92 -1.58 -6.49
C HIS A 54 3.96 -1.94 -7.61
N THR A 55 3.51 -0.95 -8.37
CA THR A 55 2.60 -1.18 -9.50
C THR A 55 3.11 -0.58 -10.81
N LYS A 56 2.88 -1.27 -11.93
CA LYS A 56 3.09 -0.74 -13.29
C LYS A 56 2.07 0.34 -13.67
N ASN A 57 1.03 0.54 -12.86
CA ASN A 57 -0.03 1.50 -13.15
C ASN A 57 0.52 2.93 -13.09
N THR A 58 -0.06 3.78 -13.94
CA THR A 58 0.08 5.23 -13.82
C THR A 58 -1.15 5.77 -13.12
N LEU A 59 -0.99 6.26 -11.90
CA LEU A 59 -2.11 6.68 -11.06
C LEU A 59 -2.00 8.19 -10.72
N PRO A 60 -3.14 8.91 -10.70
CA PRO A 60 -3.16 10.24 -10.12
C PRO A 60 -3.08 10.15 -8.59
N TYR A 61 -2.54 11.18 -7.95
CA TYR A 61 -2.38 11.24 -6.48
C TYR A 61 -3.67 10.91 -5.71
N GLU A 62 -4.80 11.43 -6.17
CA GLU A 62 -6.11 11.21 -5.52
C GLU A 62 -6.52 9.72 -5.56
N ARG A 63 -6.14 9.01 -6.62
CA ARG A 63 -6.42 7.58 -6.74
C ARG A 63 -5.50 6.75 -5.86
N ILE A 64 -4.25 7.18 -5.66
CA ILE A 64 -3.31 6.55 -4.71
C ILE A 64 -3.92 6.62 -3.31
N LEU A 65 -4.31 7.81 -2.86
CA LEU A 65 -4.91 8.02 -1.54
C LEU A 65 -6.21 7.24 -1.33
N LEU A 66 -7.04 7.15 -2.36
CA LEU A 66 -8.25 6.33 -2.31
C LEU A 66 -7.90 4.85 -2.10
N ILE A 67 -6.90 4.34 -2.82
CA ILE A 67 -6.46 2.95 -2.67
C ILE A 67 -5.89 2.72 -1.27
N GLU A 68 -5.03 3.61 -0.77
CA GLU A 68 -4.43 3.53 0.57
C GLU A 68 -5.52 3.46 1.65
N SER A 69 -6.51 4.35 1.56
CA SER A 69 -7.67 4.34 2.47
C SER A 69 -8.47 3.04 2.42
N LEU A 70 -8.72 2.52 1.22
CA LEU A 70 -9.49 1.29 1.04
C LEU A 70 -8.74 0.08 1.59
N LEU A 71 -7.43 0.04 1.43
CA LEU A 71 -6.56 -1.04 1.90
C LEU A 71 -6.26 -1.01 3.40
N GLY A 72 -6.72 0.03 4.12
CA GLY A 72 -6.66 0.08 5.59
C GLY A 72 -5.55 0.95 6.17
N ASP A 73 -4.96 1.86 5.38
CA ASP A 73 -4.00 2.86 5.89
C ASP A 73 -4.64 3.76 6.97
N ASP A 74 -3.83 4.36 7.85
CA ASP A 74 -4.30 5.29 8.86
C ASP A 74 -5.06 6.46 8.19
N TYR A 75 -6.35 6.60 8.52
CA TYR A 75 -7.22 7.60 7.87
C TYR A 75 -6.75 9.04 8.10
N ARG A 76 -6.04 9.33 9.19
CA ARG A 76 -5.48 10.66 9.49
C ARG A 76 -4.29 10.92 8.58
N ARG A 77 -3.45 9.90 8.33
CA ARG A 77 -2.35 9.96 7.35
C ARG A 77 -2.91 10.25 5.95
N VAL A 78 -3.89 9.48 5.51
CA VAL A 78 -4.54 9.68 4.20
C VAL A 78 -5.16 11.08 4.09
N LEU A 79 -5.89 11.53 5.11
CA LEU A 79 -6.51 12.86 5.10
C LEU A 79 -5.45 13.98 5.02
N TYR A 80 -4.39 13.86 5.79
CA TYR A 80 -3.29 14.83 5.77
C TYR A 80 -2.58 14.87 4.42
N ASN A 81 -2.37 13.70 3.81
CA ASN A 81 -1.84 13.56 2.47
C ASN A 81 -2.75 14.16 1.40
N LEU A 82 -4.07 13.97 1.52
CA LEU A 82 -5.05 14.61 0.63
C LEU A 82 -4.96 16.13 0.69
N LEU A 83 -4.86 16.71 1.89
CA LEU A 83 -4.69 18.16 2.05
C LEU A 83 -3.40 18.65 1.39
N ARG A 84 -2.29 17.92 1.52
CA ARG A 84 -1.03 18.23 0.83
C ARG A 84 -1.20 18.23 -0.68
N VAL A 85 -1.85 17.22 -1.25
CA VAL A 85 -2.13 17.11 -2.68
C VAL A 85 -2.98 18.29 -3.16
N VAL A 86 -4.04 18.64 -2.43
CA VAL A 86 -4.91 19.79 -2.74
C VAL A 86 -4.13 21.11 -2.74
N MET A 87 -3.15 21.25 -1.85
CA MET A 87 -2.26 22.41 -1.77
C MET A 87 -1.12 22.40 -2.82
N GLY A 88 -1.06 21.38 -3.68
CA GLY A 88 -0.06 21.26 -4.74
C GLY A 88 1.28 20.70 -4.28
N CYS A 89 1.37 20.08 -3.10
CA CYS A 89 2.58 19.40 -2.65
C CYS A 89 2.75 18.07 -3.42
N THR A 90 3.93 17.90 -4.04
CA THR A 90 4.27 16.68 -4.79
C THR A 90 4.87 15.59 -3.91
N ASP A 91 5.49 15.97 -2.78
CA ASP A 91 6.06 15.05 -1.79
C ASP A 91 5.09 14.88 -0.61
N PHE A 92 3.98 14.18 -0.87
CA PHE A 92 2.90 14.03 0.12
C PHE A 92 3.01 12.71 0.90
N ASP A 93 3.25 11.59 0.22
CA ASP A 93 3.22 10.23 0.77
C ASP A 93 4.58 9.78 1.33
N VAL A 94 4.90 10.32 2.51
CA VAL A 94 6.14 10.02 3.24
C VAL A 94 5.84 9.06 4.40
N LEU A 95 6.57 7.95 4.46
CA LEU A 95 6.64 7.05 5.61
C LEU A 95 7.96 7.25 6.37
N PHE A 96 7.90 7.18 7.69
CA PHE A 96 9.08 7.38 8.53
C PHE A 96 9.88 6.09 8.68
N GLN A 97 10.95 5.98 7.91
CA GLN A 97 11.91 4.86 7.98
C GLN A 97 12.66 4.80 9.30
N GLU A 98 12.90 5.97 9.92
CA GLU A 98 13.60 6.07 11.19
C GLU A 98 13.03 7.21 12.02
N LYS A 99 12.72 6.93 13.28
CA LYS A 99 12.19 7.92 14.25
C LYS A 99 13.27 8.21 15.28
N TRP A 100 13.65 9.47 15.42
CA TRP A 100 14.65 9.93 16.37
C TRP A 100 14.00 10.58 17.59
N GLN A 101 14.53 10.31 18.78
CA GLN A 101 14.05 10.92 20.02
C GLN A 101 15.18 11.68 20.71
N LEU A 102 14.92 12.93 21.09
CA LEU A 102 15.79 13.69 21.97
C LEU A 102 15.49 13.31 23.42
N THR A 103 16.50 12.82 24.12
CA THR A 103 16.41 12.54 25.56
C THR A 103 16.43 13.85 26.36
N ARG A 104 15.96 13.81 27.62
CA ARG A 104 16.02 14.97 28.53
C ARG A 104 17.44 15.53 28.75
N LEU A 105 18.47 14.75 28.42
CA LEU A 105 19.89 15.14 28.52
C LEU A 105 20.47 15.66 27.19
N GLY A 106 19.63 15.90 26.17
CA GLY A 106 20.06 16.38 24.86
C GLY A 106 20.71 15.32 23.95
N LYS A 107 20.77 14.05 24.38
CA LYS A 107 21.26 12.96 23.54
C LYS A 107 20.18 12.51 22.55
N VAL A 108 20.56 12.35 21.29
CA VAL A 108 19.71 11.80 20.23
C VAL A 108 19.82 10.28 20.25
N LYS A 109 18.67 9.58 20.21
CA LYS A 109 18.62 8.11 20.06
C LYS A 109 17.62 7.71 18.99
N VAL A 110 17.88 6.60 18.31
CA VAL A 110 16.90 5.95 17.44
C VAL A 110 15.82 5.32 18.31
N SER A 111 14.57 5.64 18.02
CA SER A 111 13.39 5.17 18.78
C SER A 111 12.58 4.11 18.05
N SER A 112 12.66 4.09 16.72
CA SER A 112 12.09 3.07 15.83
C SER A 112 12.81 3.13 14.50
N ARG A 113 12.95 1.97 13.85
CA ARG A 113 13.45 1.83 12.49
C ARG A 113 12.62 0.78 11.77
N GLU A 114 12.39 0.99 10.48
CA GLU A 114 11.83 -0.03 9.58
C GLU A 114 12.86 -1.14 9.33
N GLU A 115 12.44 -2.39 9.48
CA GLU A 115 13.25 -3.57 9.17
C GLU A 115 12.54 -4.40 8.09
N TYR A 116 13.21 -4.67 6.97
CA TYR A 116 12.64 -5.47 5.89
C TYR A 116 12.34 -6.90 6.38
N HIS A 117 11.15 -7.40 6.06
CA HIS A 117 10.71 -8.73 6.45
C HIS A 117 10.53 -9.64 5.21
N PRO A 118 11.56 -10.44 4.83
CA PRO A 118 11.55 -11.21 3.58
C PRO A 118 10.39 -12.20 3.48
N ALA A 119 10.14 -13.00 4.52
CA ALA A 119 9.13 -14.05 4.47
C ALA A 119 7.70 -13.51 4.31
N LEU A 120 7.35 -12.41 4.99
CA LEU A 120 6.07 -11.73 4.82
C LEU A 120 5.95 -11.08 3.44
N SER A 121 7.04 -10.52 2.92
CA SER A 121 7.07 -9.92 1.58
C SER A 121 6.78 -10.98 0.51
N GLU A 122 7.50 -12.10 0.55
CA GLU A 122 7.30 -13.23 -0.38
C GLU A 122 5.89 -13.83 -0.24
N GLY A 123 5.41 -14.03 0.98
CA GLY A 123 4.06 -14.53 1.24
C GLY A 123 2.98 -13.61 0.69
N LEU A 124 3.13 -12.30 0.87
CA LEU A 124 2.19 -11.31 0.37
C LEU A 124 2.17 -11.26 -1.17
N GLU A 125 3.33 -11.36 -1.82
CA GLU A 125 3.40 -11.45 -3.28
C GLU A 125 2.64 -12.66 -3.80
N MET A 126 2.79 -13.83 -3.16
CA MET A 126 2.07 -15.04 -3.55
C MET A 126 0.55 -14.89 -3.40
N VAL A 127 0.09 -14.32 -2.28
CA VAL A 127 -1.34 -14.10 -2.02
C VAL A 127 -1.95 -13.16 -3.07
N LEU A 128 -1.28 -12.03 -3.34
CA LEU A 128 -1.76 -11.06 -4.32
C LEU A 128 -1.75 -11.65 -5.74
N ASP A 129 -0.78 -12.50 -6.10
CA ASP A 129 -0.72 -13.16 -7.41
C ASP A 129 -1.82 -14.23 -7.57
N GLN A 130 -2.08 -15.05 -6.54
CA GLN A 130 -3.15 -16.05 -6.54
C GLN A 130 -4.52 -15.38 -6.67
N GLU A 131 -4.80 -14.36 -5.85
CA GLU A 131 -6.03 -13.58 -5.92
C GLU A 131 -6.22 -12.95 -7.29
N LEU A 132 -5.16 -12.44 -7.93
CA LEU A 132 -5.23 -11.92 -9.30
C LEU A 132 -5.55 -13.03 -10.33
N THR A 133 -4.95 -14.22 -10.19
CA THR A 133 -5.02 -15.32 -11.15
C THR A 133 -6.35 -16.09 -11.10
N GLU A 134 -6.89 -16.40 -9.92
CA GLU A 134 -8.01 -17.35 -9.75
C GLU A 134 -9.35 -16.91 -10.40
N LYS A 135 -9.56 -15.62 -10.72
CA LYS A 135 -10.78 -15.18 -11.45
C LYS A 135 -10.56 -14.72 -12.90
N VAL A 136 -9.32 -14.69 -13.40
CA VAL A 136 -9.14 -14.58 -14.86
C VAL A 136 -9.73 -15.83 -15.52
N ASN A 137 -9.59 -17.00 -14.89
CA ASN A 137 -10.22 -18.23 -15.34
C ASN A 137 -11.76 -18.17 -15.24
N VAL A 138 -12.34 -17.57 -14.20
CA VAL A 138 -13.81 -17.44 -14.10
C VAL A 138 -14.38 -16.50 -15.17
N LEU A 139 -13.68 -15.42 -15.51
CA LEU A 139 -14.10 -14.49 -16.57
C LEU A 139 -13.82 -15.03 -17.99
N ALA A 140 -12.75 -15.83 -18.16
CA ALA A 140 -12.45 -16.50 -19.43
C ALA A 140 -13.42 -17.65 -19.73
N VAL A 141 -13.92 -18.34 -18.71
CA VAL A 141 -14.90 -19.44 -18.85
C VAL A 141 -16.33 -18.89 -19.06
N GLY A 142 -16.60 -17.63 -18.72
CA GLY A 142 -17.89 -16.95 -18.97
C GLY A 142 -18.06 -16.36 -20.37
N GLY A 143 -17.06 -16.45 -21.25
CA GLY A 143 -17.06 -15.88 -22.59
C GLY A 143 -17.73 -16.73 -23.68
N GLU A 144 -18.05 -18.00 -23.41
CA GLU A 144 -18.78 -18.85 -24.35
C GLU A 144 -20.27 -18.87 -24.02
N ALA A 145 -20.97 -17.77 -24.36
CA ALA A 145 -22.42 -17.75 -24.38
C ALA A 145 -22.95 -17.25 -25.74
N ARG A 146 -23.16 -18.26 -26.61
CA ARG A 146 -24.31 -18.41 -27.53
C ARG A 146 -24.44 -17.44 -28.69
N SER A 147 -24.02 -17.92 -29.86
CA SER A 147 -24.71 -17.64 -31.12
C SER A 147 -26.12 -18.23 -31.08
N VAL A 148 -27.13 -17.38 -31.19
CA VAL A 148 -28.44 -17.70 -31.77
C VAL A 148 -28.78 -16.58 -32.73
#